data_AF-D8F5W8-F1
#
_entry.id   AF-D8F5W8-F1
#
_cell.length_a   1.000
_cell.length_b   1.000
_cell.length_c   1.000
_cell.angle_alpha   90.00
_cell.angle_beta   90.00
_cell.angle_gamma   90.00
#
_symmetry.space_group_name_H-M   'P 1'
#
loop_
_entity.id
_entity.type
_entity.pdbx_description
1 polymer ?
#
loop_
_entity_poly.entity_id
_entity_poly.type
_entity_poly.pdbx_seq_one_letter_code
_entity_poly.pdbx_strand_id
1 'polypeptide(L)'
;MKAGDIYWVNLDPTIVDEIRKKRPVVVLNEGHEKHLRLAIVVPVTGWASNWAKNPFFVSLQPDDINGLRKKSAIDCFQLRAISHDRFMERIGAISENEISLVKKAIALILDIDPEHCV
;
A
#
# COMPACT_ATOMS: atom_id res chain seq x y z
N MET A 1 4.35 13.53 -2.29
CA MET A 1 4.06 12.13 -1.92
C MET A 1 5.23 11.61 -1.11
N LYS A 2 4.97 11.08 0.09
CA LYS A 2 5.98 10.48 0.97
C LYS A 2 5.66 9.00 1.19
N ALA A 3 6.66 8.22 1.60
CA ALA A 3 6.42 6.86 2.04
C ALA A 3 5.44 6.86 3.23
N GLY A 4 4.50 5.92 3.23
CA GLY A 4 3.44 5.82 4.24
C GLY A 4 2.19 6.65 3.96
N ASP A 5 2.22 7.63 3.05
CA ASP A 5 1.01 8.37 2.69
C ASP A 5 -0.04 7.45 2.06
N ILE A 6 -1.31 7.69 2.37
CA ILE A 6 -2.46 7.05 1.75
C ILE A 6 -3.14 8.02 0.79
N TYR A 7 -3.35 7.59 -0.46
CA TYR A 7 -4.08 8.37 -1.49
C TYR A 7 -5.18 7.55 -2.12
N TRP A 8 -6.24 8.22 -2.59
CA TRP A 8 -7.12 7.65 -3.59
C TRP A 8 -6.41 7.60 -4.95
N VAL A 9 -6.50 6.45 -5.61
CA VAL A 9 -5.91 6.22 -6.93
C VAL A 9 -6.90 5.45 -7.81
N ASN A 10 -6.95 5.80 -9.10
CA ASN A 10 -7.63 4.97 -10.09
C ASN A 10 -6.71 3.87 -10.64
N LEU A 11 -6.98 2.62 -10.26
CA LEU A 11 -6.20 1.45 -10.68
C LEU A 11 -6.67 0.84 -12.01
N ASP A 12 -7.81 1.28 -12.55
CA ASP A 12 -8.29 0.78 -13.85
C ASP A 12 -7.44 1.29 -15.03
N PRO A 13 -7.36 0.54 -16.13
CA PRO A 13 -7.89 -0.82 -16.32
C PRO A 13 -6.99 -1.89 -15.70
N THR A 14 -7.57 -3.07 -15.42
CA THR A 14 -6.84 -4.25 -14.93
C THR A 14 -7.39 -5.55 -15.51
N ILE A 15 -6.65 -6.65 -15.37
CA ILE A 15 -7.06 -7.97 -15.85
C ILE A 15 -7.45 -8.87 -14.66
N VAL A 16 -8.67 -9.42 -14.73
CA VAL A 16 -9.22 -10.45 -13.82
C VAL A 16 -9.03 -10.12 -12.32
N ASP A 17 -7.99 -10.68 -11.69
CA ASP A 17 -7.77 -10.69 -10.24
C ASP A 17 -6.96 -9.49 -9.72
N GLU A 18 -6.39 -8.70 -10.63
CA GLU A 18 -5.75 -7.44 -10.28
C GLU A 18 -6.75 -6.50 -9.58
N ILE A 19 -6.34 -5.90 -8.47
CA ILE A 19 -7.16 -4.91 -7.77
C ILE A 19 -7.48 -3.75 -8.69
N ARG A 20 -8.79 -3.51 -8.84
CA ARG A 20 -9.39 -2.58 -9.80
C ARG A 20 -10.13 -1.42 -9.13
N LYS A 21 -10.57 -0.47 -9.96
CA LYS A 21 -11.33 0.75 -9.62
C LYS A 21 -10.53 1.77 -8.82
N LYS A 22 -11.22 2.81 -8.36
CA LYS A 22 -10.71 3.75 -7.37
C LYS A 22 -10.52 3.05 -6.03
N ARG A 23 -9.28 3.04 -5.53
CA ARG A 23 -8.89 2.41 -4.26
C ARG A 23 -7.94 3.32 -3.49
N PRO A 24 -7.98 3.29 -2.14
CA PRO A 24 -6.88 3.81 -1.36
C PRO A 24 -5.64 2.97 -1.64
N VAL A 25 -4.48 3.62 -1.69
CA VAL A 25 -3.18 2.95 -1.81
C VAL A 25 -2.21 3.60 -0.84
N VAL A 26 -1.27 2.81 -0.32
CA VAL A 26 -0.13 3.29 0.47
C VAL A 26 1.06 3.51 -0.47
N VAL A 27 1.69 4.67 -0.41
CA VAL A 27 2.93 4.97 -1.14
C VAL A 27 4.13 4.40 -0.38
N LEU A 28 5.07 3.74 -1.08
CA LEU A 28 6.24 3.10 -0.44
C LEU A 28 7.58 3.78 -0.72
N ASN A 29 7.65 4.68 -1.70
CA ASN A 29 8.88 5.37 -2.08
C ASN A 29 8.73 6.89 -2.06
N GLU A 30 9.80 7.60 -1.73
CA GLU A 30 9.88 9.07 -1.76
C GLU A 30 10.27 9.61 -3.15
N GLY A 31 9.68 9.05 -4.21
CA GLY A 31 10.11 9.30 -5.59
C GLY A 31 9.94 10.74 -6.07
N HIS A 32 9.04 11.51 -5.45
CA HIS A 32 8.73 12.87 -5.87
C HIS A 32 9.91 13.84 -5.67
N GLU A 33 10.68 13.69 -4.61
CA GLU A 33 11.85 14.56 -4.35
C GLU A 33 13.01 14.29 -5.31
N LYS A 34 12.99 13.13 -5.98
CA LYS A 34 14.04 12.68 -6.93
C LYS A 34 13.59 12.75 -8.39
N HIS A 35 12.54 13.53 -8.70
CA HIS A 35 11.98 13.68 -10.05
C HIS A 35 11.50 12.38 -10.70
N LEU A 36 11.15 11.35 -9.93
CA LEU A 36 10.50 10.16 -10.48
C LEU A 36 9.06 10.50 -10.87
N ARG A 37 8.60 9.96 -12.00
CA ARG A 37 7.20 10.10 -12.46
C ARG A 37 6.29 8.98 -11.98
N LEU A 38 6.89 7.95 -11.37
CA LEU A 38 6.21 6.76 -10.87
C LEU A 38 6.32 6.68 -9.35
N ALA A 39 5.22 6.27 -8.73
CA ALA A 39 5.18 5.86 -7.34
C ALA A 39 5.03 4.33 -7.26
N ILE A 40 5.75 3.72 -6.33
CA ILE A 40 5.54 2.35 -5.90
C ILE A 40 4.45 2.36 -4.83
N VAL A 41 3.36 1.67 -5.08
CA VAL A 41 2.20 1.66 -4.18
C VAL A 41 1.70 0.26 -3.89
N VAL A 42 0.99 0.14 -2.77
CA VAL A 42 0.27 -1.08 -2.39
C VAL A 42 -1.19 -0.74 -2.10
N PRO A 43 -2.15 -1.43 -2.73
CA PRO A 43 -3.56 -1.14 -2.56
C PRO A 43 -4.11 -1.56 -1.20
N VAL A 44 -5.12 -0.82 -0.75
CA VAL A 44 -5.90 -1.10 0.45
C VAL A 44 -7.26 -1.68 0.06
N THR A 45 -7.64 -2.76 0.72
CA THR A 45 -8.93 -3.44 0.57
C THR A 45 -9.64 -3.60 1.92
N GLY A 46 -10.89 -4.05 1.92
CA GLY A 46 -11.63 -4.35 3.15
C GLY A 46 -11.07 -5.59 3.84
N TRP A 47 -10.92 -5.55 5.17
CA TRP A 47 -10.40 -6.68 5.94
C TRP A 47 -11.31 -7.92 5.86
N ALA A 48 -10.71 -9.11 5.69
CA ALA A 48 -11.37 -10.40 5.85
C ALA A 48 -10.69 -11.24 6.94
N SER A 49 -11.47 -11.89 7.81
CA SER A 49 -10.96 -12.58 9.01
C SER A 49 -10.04 -13.76 8.70
N ASN A 50 -10.20 -14.41 7.55
CA ASN A 50 -9.35 -15.49 7.07
C ASN A 50 -7.90 -15.04 6.77
N TRP A 51 -7.64 -13.74 6.61
CA TRP A 51 -6.30 -13.21 6.40
C TRP A 51 -5.52 -12.98 7.70
N ALA A 52 -6.11 -13.20 8.88
CA ALA A 52 -5.48 -12.93 10.17
C ALA A 52 -4.11 -13.60 10.36
N LYS A 53 -3.85 -14.72 9.69
CA LYS A 53 -2.57 -15.46 9.75
C LYS A 53 -1.76 -15.38 8.46
N ASN A 54 -2.21 -14.60 7.47
CA ASN A 54 -1.52 -14.48 6.19
C ASN A 54 -0.54 -13.29 6.23
N PRO A 55 0.78 -13.52 6.12
CA PRO A 55 1.79 -12.46 6.25
C PRO A 55 1.75 -11.43 5.12
N PHE A 56 1.05 -11.70 4.01
CA PHE A 56 0.94 -10.79 2.86
C PHE A 56 -0.14 -9.72 3.02
N PHE A 57 -0.93 -9.79 4.10
CA PHE A 57 -1.99 -8.82 4.40
C PHE A 57 -1.70 -8.13 5.72
N VAL A 58 -1.41 -6.82 5.67
CA VAL A 58 -1.21 -6.01 6.87
C VAL A 58 -2.53 -5.38 7.26
N SER A 59 -3.03 -5.70 8.45
CA SER A 59 -4.28 -5.13 8.98
C SER A 59 -4.11 -3.67 9.35
N LEU A 60 -5.04 -2.82 8.93
CA LEU A 60 -5.15 -1.42 9.37
C LEU A 60 -6.44 -1.21 10.17
N GLN A 61 -6.31 -0.64 11.36
CA GLN A 61 -7.46 -0.14 12.12
C GLN A 61 -7.78 1.28 11.67
N PRO A 62 -9.06 1.65 11.54
CA PRO A 62 -9.43 3.01 11.17
C PRO A 62 -9.06 3.98 12.31
N ASP A 63 -8.44 5.10 11.95
CA ASP A 63 -8.16 6.20 12.86
C ASP A 63 -8.15 7.55 12.11
N ASP A 64 -8.01 8.64 12.87
CA ASP A 64 -8.02 10.00 12.34
C ASP A 64 -6.79 10.33 11.48
N ILE A 65 -5.69 9.58 11.63
CA ILE A 65 -4.43 9.82 10.92
C ILE A 65 -4.45 9.17 9.54
N ASN A 66 -4.94 7.93 9.45
CA ASN A 66 -5.04 7.18 8.20
C ASN A 66 -6.33 7.50 7.42
N GLY A 67 -7.35 8.05 8.08
CA GLY A 67 -8.60 8.51 7.46
C GLY A 67 -9.47 7.38 6.91
N LEU A 68 -9.19 6.12 7.27
CA LEU A 68 -10.00 4.98 6.90
C LEU A 68 -11.28 4.94 7.74
N ARG A 69 -12.39 4.49 7.13
CA ARG A 69 -13.70 4.42 7.81
C ARG A 69 -14.01 3.07 8.44
N LYS A 70 -13.22 2.05 8.12
CA LYS A 70 -13.41 0.67 8.57
C LYS A 70 -12.09 -0.06 8.60
N LYS A 71 -12.07 -1.17 9.35
CA LYS A 71 -10.94 -2.09 9.34
C LYS A 71 -10.63 -2.54 7.92
N SER A 72 -9.38 -2.41 7.54
CA SER A 72 -8.89 -2.61 6.19
C SER A 72 -7.65 -3.50 6.18
N ALA A 73 -7.22 -3.92 5.00
CA ALA A 73 -5.99 -4.66 4.77
C ALA A 73 -5.17 -3.98 3.67
N ILE A 74 -3.87 -3.84 3.87
CA ILE A 74 -2.93 -3.59 2.78
C ILE A 74 -2.63 -4.95 2.14
N ASP A 75 -2.98 -5.10 0.86
CA ASP A 75 -2.72 -6.32 0.09
C ASP A 75 -1.34 -6.22 -0.57
N CYS A 76 -0.31 -6.72 0.13
CA CYS A 76 1.08 -6.56 -0.28
C CYS A 76 1.43 -7.34 -1.55
N PHE A 77 0.62 -8.33 -1.93
CA PHE A 77 0.81 -9.11 -3.15
C PHE A 77 0.40 -8.34 -4.41
N GLN A 78 -0.35 -7.25 -4.25
CA GLN A 78 -0.83 -6.38 -5.34
C GLN A 78 0.02 -5.10 -5.46
N LEU A 79 1.27 -5.13 -4.98
CA LEU A 79 2.29 -4.08 -5.17
C LEU A 79 2.46 -3.74 -6.65
N ARG A 80 2.53 -2.45 -6.99
CA ARG A 80 2.81 -2.02 -8.37
C ARG A 80 3.38 -0.60 -8.46
N ALA A 81 4.10 -0.34 -9.55
CA ALA A 81 4.49 1.01 -9.97
C ALA A 81 3.34 1.67 -10.76
N ILE A 82 3.01 2.92 -10.44
CA ILE A 82 1.94 3.67 -11.11
C ILE A 82 2.35 5.12 -11.42
N SER A 83 1.78 5.69 -12.50
CA SER A 83 1.96 7.12 -12.83
C SER A 83 1.34 8.00 -11.74
N HIS A 84 2.01 9.12 -11.45
CA HIS A 84 1.47 10.18 -10.61
C HIS A 84 0.13 10.73 -11.12
N ASP A 85 -0.15 10.64 -12.42
CA ASP A 85 -1.42 11.08 -13.02
C ASP A 85 -2.64 10.27 -12.54
N ARG A 86 -2.41 9.10 -11.92
CA ARG A 86 -3.48 8.26 -11.35
C ARG A 86 -3.89 8.68 -9.95
N PHE A 87 -3.12 9.54 -9.29
CA PHE A 87 -3.37 10.00 -7.94
C PHE A 87 -4.47 11.06 -7.93
N MET A 88 -5.31 10.97 -6.91
CA MET A 88 -6.37 11.91 -6.63
C MET A 88 -6.08 12.58 -5.27
N GLU A 89 -7.04 12.57 -4.35
CA GLU A 89 -6.88 13.17 -3.03
C GLU A 89 -6.07 12.30 -2.06
N ARG A 90 -5.25 12.97 -1.22
CA ARG A 90 -4.59 12.36 -0.06
C ARG A 90 -5.64 12.11 1.03
N ILE A 91 -5.61 10.94 1.64
CA ILE A 91 -6.55 10.53 2.69
C ILE A 91 -5.91 10.66 4.08
N GLY A 92 -4.65 10.24 4.21
CA GLY A 92 -3.99 10.10 5.50
C GLY A 92 -2.59 9.51 5.36
N ALA A 93 -2.10 8.88 6.43
CA ALA A 93 -0.85 8.13 6.43
C ALA A 93 -0.93 6.93 7.39
N ILE A 94 -0.12 5.91 7.14
CA ILE A 94 0.16 4.83 8.10
C ILE A 94 1.38 5.15 8.96
N SER A 95 1.49 4.49 10.11
CA SER A 95 2.64 4.61 11.02
C SER A 95 3.91 3.95 10.48
N GLU A 96 5.07 4.35 11.01
CA GLU A 96 6.36 3.72 10.67
C GLU A 96 6.39 2.20 10.95
N ASN A 97 5.71 1.77 12.02
CA ASN A 97 5.58 0.35 12.33
C ASN A 97 4.80 -0.40 11.24
N GLU A 98 3.70 0.17 10.74
CA GLU A 98 2.93 -0.41 9.64
C GLU A 98 3.73 -0.41 8.34
N ILE A 99 4.50 0.65 8.05
CA ILE A 99 5.42 0.68 6.89
C ILE A 99 6.45 -0.46 7.00
N SER A 100 7.03 -0.68 8.18
CA SER A 100 7.98 -1.78 8.43
C SER A 100 7.33 -3.15 8.19
N LEU A 101 6.09 -3.36 8.64
CA LEU A 101 5.35 -4.60 8.39
C LEU A 101 5.08 -4.82 6.90
N VAL A 102 4.71 -3.77 6.16
CA VAL A 102 4.50 -3.85 4.70
C VAL A 102 5.80 -4.20 3.99
N LYS A 103 6.92 -3.56 4.36
CA LYS A 103 8.24 -3.87 3.78
C LYS A 103 8.66 -5.31 4.05
N LYS A 104 8.44 -5.83 5.26
CA LYS A 104 8.70 -7.24 5.60
C LYS A 104 7.84 -8.20 4.79
N ALA A 105 6.55 -7.89 4.62
CA ALA A 105 5.64 -8.68 3.80
C ALA A 105 6.12 -8.72 2.33
N ILE A 106 6.54 -7.58 1.78
CA ILE A 106 7.08 -7.50 0.41
C ILE A 106 8.40 -8.25 0.28
N ALA A 107 9.31 -8.14 1.25
CA ALA A 107 10.55 -8.89 1.26
C ALA A 107 10.28 -10.40 1.20
N LEU A 108 9.32 -10.90 1.99
CA LEU A 108 8.87 -12.29 1.95
C LEU A 108 8.25 -12.68 0.60
N ILE A 109 7.44 -11.81 -0.02
CA ILE A 109 6.84 -12.05 -1.34
C ILE A 109 7.92 -12.19 -2.43
N LEU A 110 8.97 -11.37 -2.33
CA LEU A 110 10.06 -11.30 -3.30
C LEU A 110 11.21 -12.27 -2.98
N ASP A 111 11.09 -13.08 -1.93
CA ASP A 111 12.15 -13.97 -1.43
C ASP A 111 13.48 -13.23 -1.16
N ILE A 112 13.37 -12.03 -0.59
CA ILE A 112 14.49 -11.20 -0.17
C ILE A 112 14.68 -11.39 1.33
N ASP A 113 15.90 -11.75 1.74
CA ASP A 113 16.24 -11.89 3.15
C ASP A 113 16.07 -10.56 3.91
N PRO A 114 15.17 -10.49 4.91
CA PRO A 114 14.91 -9.28 5.67
C PRO A 114 16.14 -8.79 6.47
N GLU A 115 17.11 -9.67 6.77
CA GLU A 115 18.29 -9.33 7.57
C GLU A 115 19.28 -8.40 6.84
N HIS A 116 19.17 -8.30 5.51
CA HIS A 116 20.04 -7.45 4.68
C HIS A 116 19.43 -6.07 4.36
N CYS A 117 18.22 -5.79 4.85
CA CYS A 117 17.57 -4.49 4.73
C CYS A 117 17.93 -3.63 5.95
N VAL A 118 19.21 -3.25 6.07
CA VAL A 118 19.73 -2.31 7.07
C VAL A 118 19.78 -0.90 6.50
#